data_AF-A0A7C5JPZ0-F1
#
_entry.id   AF-A0A7C5JPZ0-F1
#
_cell.length_a   1.000
_cell.length_b   1.000
_cell.length_c   1.000
_cell.angle_alpha   90.00
_cell.angle_beta   90.00
_cell.angle_gamma   90.00
#
_symmetry.space_group_name_H-M   'P 1'
#
loop_
_entity.id
_entity.type
_entity.pdbx_description
1 polymer ?
#
loop_
_entity_poly.entity_id
_entity_poly.type
_entity_poly.pdbx_seq_one_letter_code
_entity_poly.pdbx_strand_id
1 'polypeptide(L)'
;MITPLIALLVFYLYLLVKGDLVKRPFFYCIGALGIIVALASAFFMVGSTGLNEKREIAAVQILANIFELIGILVAFVGAFAACFTGKLPVNVPGMESKDEAGE
;
A
#
# COMPACT_ATOMS: atom_id res chain seq x y z
N MET A 1 3.46 -17.04 -0.12
CA MET A 1 3.33 -16.03 0.96
C MET A 1 2.07 -15.19 0.78
N ILE A 2 0.93 -15.82 0.47
CA ILE A 2 -0.31 -15.12 0.04
C ILE A 2 -1.12 -14.57 1.24
N THR A 3 -0.99 -15.19 2.41
CA THR A 3 -1.75 -14.87 3.63
C THR A 3 -1.70 -13.40 4.07
N PRO A 4 -0.53 -12.72 4.15
CA PRO A 4 -0.49 -11.32 4.55
C PRO A 4 -1.12 -10.37 3.53
N LEU A 5 -0.98 -10.66 2.23
CA LEU A 5 -1.55 -9.83 1.16
C LEU A 5 -3.07 -9.92 1.14
N ILE A 6 -3.64 -11.12 1.29
CA ILE A 6 -5.09 -11.31 1.40
C ILE A 6 -5.63 -10.60 2.66
N ALA A 7 -4.95 -10.74 3.80
CA ALA A 7 -5.38 -10.07 5.03
C ALA A 7 -5.41 -8.53 4.86
N LEU A 8 -4.38 -7.96 4.24
CA LEU A 8 -4.32 -6.52 3.93
C LEU A 8 -5.39 -6.11 2.92
N LEU A 9 -5.62 -6.90 1.88
CA LEU A 9 -6.67 -6.64 0.88
C LEU A 9 -8.06 -6.62 1.53
N VAL A 10 -8.38 -7.62 2.35
CA VAL A 10 -9.65 -7.69 3.08
C VAL A 10 -9.78 -6.52 4.05
N PHE A 11 -8.70 -6.13 4.74
CA PHE A 11 -8.69 -4.97 5.61
C PHE A 11 -8.95 -3.66 4.86
N TYR A 12 -8.33 -3.49 3.68
CA TYR A 12 -8.56 -2.34 2.81
C TYR A 12 -10.00 -2.28 2.30
N LEU A 13 -10.55 -3.41 1.85
CA LEU A 13 -11.96 -3.51 1.45
C LEU A 13 -12.90 -3.20 2.62
N TYR A 14 -12.57 -3.67 3.82
CA TYR A 14 -13.33 -3.35 5.03
C TYR A 14 -13.30 -1.85 5.33
N LEU A 15 -12.14 -1.20 5.24
CA LEU A 15 -12.03 0.26 5.39
C LEU A 15 -12.78 1.02 4.31
N LEU A 16 -12.83 0.51 3.08
CA LEU A 16 -13.64 1.09 2.00
C LEU A 16 -15.14 1.11 2.35
N VAL A 17 -15.64 0.00 2.92
CA VAL A 17 -17.04 -0.14 3.35
C VAL A 17 -17.32 0.67 4.62
N LYS A 18 -16.37 0.70 5.56
CA LYS A 18 -16.41 1.45 6.81
C LYS A 18 -15.55 2.72 6.71
N GLY A 19 -15.87 3.56 5.73
CA GLY A 19 -15.13 4.80 5.44
C GLY A 19 -14.98 5.74 6.64
N ASP A 20 -15.90 5.70 7.62
CA ASP A 20 -15.82 6.47 8.87
C ASP A 20 -14.57 6.15 9.72
N LEU A 21 -13.95 4.98 9.51
CA LEU A 21 -12.69 4.61 10.17
C LEU A 21 -11.46 5.24 9.51
N VAL A 22 -11.59 5.70 8.25
CA VAL A 22 -10.52 6.30 7.46
C VAL A 22 -10.45 7.79 7.78
N LYS A 23 -9.58 8.15 8.73
CA LYS A 23 -9.39 9.55 9.14
C LYS A 23 -8.55 10.35 8.15
N ARG A 24 -7.74 9.66 7.35
CA ARG A 24 -6.84 10.28 6.35
C ARG A 24 -6.94 9.54 5.00
N PRO A 25 -7.80 10.01 4.08
CA PRO A 25 -8.04 9.32 2.81
C PRO A 25 -6.79 9.27 1.92
N PHE A 26 -5.89 10.26 2.03
CA PHE A 26 -4.64 10.28 1.27
C PHE A 26 -3.74 9.07 1.56
N PHE A 27 -3.54 8.71 2.84
CA PHE A 27 -2.72 7.56 3.24
C PHE A 27 -3.38 6.22 2.89
N TYR A 28 -4.71 6.19 2.89
CA TYR A 28 -5.46 5.05 2.38
C TYR A 28 -5.12 4.81 0.91
N CYS A 29 -5.18 5.84 0.04
CA CYS A 29 -4.82 5.71 -1.36
C CYS A 29 -3.38 5.23 -1.57
N ILE A 30 -2.42 5.74 -0.77
CA ILE A 30 -1.01 5.30 -0.85
C ILE A 30 -0.87 3.80 -0.54
N GLY A 31 -1.49 3.31 0.53
CA GLY A 31 -1.38 1.88 0.82
C GLY A 31 -2.22 1.00 -0.12
N ALA A 32 -3.31 1.51 -0.69
CA ALA A 32 -4.03 0.83 -1.77
C ALA A 32 -3.14 0.69 -3.03
N LEU A 33 -2.35 1.71 -3.37
CA LEU A 33 -1.31 1.61 -4.40
C LEU A 33 -0.27 0.55 -4.04
N GLY A 34 0.13 0.44 -2.77
CA GLY A 34 1.00 -0.63 -2.28
C GLY A 34 0.47 -2.04 -2.57
N ILE A 35 -0.84 -2.26 -2.38
CA ILE A 35 -1.50 -3.53 -2.74
C ILE A 35 -1.44 -3.78 -4.24
N ILE A 36 -1.69 -2.77 -5.07
CA ILE A 36 -1.60 -2.89 -6.53
C ILE A 36 -0.18 -3.27 -6.96
N VAL A 37 0.84 -2.64 -6.37
CA VAL A 37 2.25 -2.96 -6.63
C VAL A 37 2.59 -4.39 -6.22
N ALA A 38 2.10 -4.85 -5.07
CA ALA A 38 2.30 -6.23 -4.64
C ALA A 38 1.57 -7.23 -5.56
N LEU A 39 0.37 -6.90 -6.06
CA LEU A 39 -0.32 -7.72 -7.06
C LEU A 39 0.40 -7.73 -8.41
N ALA A 40 1.02 -6.62 -8.81
CA ALA A 40 1.82 -6.53 -10.03
C ALA A 40 2.99 -7.52 -10.04
N SER A 41 3.56 -7.83 -8.87
CA SER A 41 4.62 -8.85 -8.74
C SER A 41 4.22 -10.23 -9.26
N ALA A 42 2.94 -10.61 -9.11
CA ALA A 42 2.42 -11.88 -9.61
C ALA A 42 2.48 -11.98 -11.14
N PHE A 43 2.32 -10.85 -11.85
CA PHE A 43 2.43 -10.81 -13.31
C PHE A 43 3.86 -11.02 -13.79
N PHE A 44 4.86 -10.51 -13.06
CA PHE A 44 6.28 -10.80 -13.36
C PHE A 44 6.60 -12.28 -13.17
N MET A 45 6.01 -12.91 -12.17
CA MET A 45 6.17 -14.34 -11.89
C MET A 45 5.52 -15.24 -12.95
N VAL A 46 4.39 -14.80 -13.54
CA VAL A 46 3.79 -15.48 -14.69
C VAL A 46 4.65 -15.30 -15.94
N GLY A 47 5.19 -14.09 -16.18
CA GLY A 47 6.09 -13.82 -17.30
C GLY A 47 7.39 -14.65 -17.29
N SER A 48 7.88 -15.05 -16.11
CA SER A 48 9.11 -15.86 -16.01
C SER A 48 8.92 -17.31 -16.49
N THR A 49 7.69 -17.81 -16.59
CA THR A 49 7.41 -19.17 -17.06
C THR A 49 7.69 -19.38 -18.55
N GLY A 50 7.84 -18.30 -19.32
CA GLY A 50 8.20 -18.34 -20.74
C GLY A 50 9.71 -18.29 -21.01
N LEU A 51 10.56 -18.14 -19.98
CA LEU A 51 12.01 -18.02 -20.13
C LEU A 51 12.68 -19.40 -20.04
N ASN A 52 13.56 -19.71 -20.99
CA ASN A 52 14.32 -20.98 -21.01
C ASN A 52 15.63 -20.89 -20.20
N GLU A 53 16.10 -19.69 -19.86
CA GLU A 53 17.38 -19.50 -19.20
C GLU A 53 17.21 -19.41 -17.67
N LYS A 54 17.73 -20.42 -16.95
CA LYS A 54 17.63 -20.51 -15.47
C LYS A 54 18.11 -19.24 -14.74
N ARG A 55 19.06 -18.50 -15.33
CA ARG A 55 19.61 -17.28 -14.76
C ARG A 55 18.62 -16.10 -14.83
N GLU A 56 17.85 -15.99 -15.91
CA GLU A 56 16.85 -14.95 -16.06
C GLU A 56 15.62 -15.23 -15.19
N ILE A 57 15.20 -16.49 -15.09
CA ILE A 57 14.09 -16.91 -14.20
C ILE A 57 14.41 -16.51 -12.75
N ALA A 58 15.63 -16.75 -12.27
CA ALA A 58 16.04 -16.40 -10.92
C ALA A 58 16.02 -14.88 -10.66
N ALA A 59 16.48 -14.07 -11.63
CA ALA A 59 16.45 -12.62 -11.51
C ALA A 59 15.02 -12.07 -11.46
N VAL A 60 14.13 -12.56 -12.32
CA VAL A 60 12.71 -12.15 -12.34
C VAL A 60 12.00 -12.58 -11.05
N GLN A 61 12.30 -13.77 -10.54
CA GLN A 61 11.76 -14.27 -9.27
C GLN A 61 12.16 -13.39 -8.09
N ILE A 62 13.44 -12.97 -8.03
CA ILE A 62 13.94 -12.07 -6.98
C ILE A 62 13.26 -10.71 -7.10
N LEU A 63 13.13 -10.18 -8.31
CA LEU A 63 12.49 -8.89 -8.55
C LEU A 63 11.02 -8.93 -8.11
N ALA A 64 10.28 -9.98 -8.47
CA ALA A 64 8.89 -10.18 -8.04
C ALA A 64 8.78 -10.18 -6.51
N ASN A 65 9.62 -10.93 -5.82
CA ASN A 65 9.61 -10.98 -4.36
C ASN A 65 9.90 -9.61 -3.72
N ILE A 66 10.82 -8.81 -4.29
CA ILE A 66 11.11 -7.45 -3.78
C ILE A 66 9.90 -6.54 -3.94
N PHE A 67 9.25 -6.55 -5.11
CA PHE A 67 8.05 -5.76 -5.36
C PHE A 67 6.89 -6.17 -4.45
N GLU A 68 6.70 -7.48 -4.22
CA GLU A 68 5.72 -8.00 -3.27
C GLU A 68 5.98 -7.45 -1.85
N LEU A 69 7.23 -7.54 -1.39
CA LEU A 69 7.61 -7.14 -0.03
C LEU A 69 7.46 -5.62 0.17
N ILE A 70 7.90 -4.81 -0.80
CA ILE A 70 7.72 -3.35 -0.78
C ILE A 70 6.22 -3.00 -0.77
N GLY A 71 5.43 -3.63 -1.64
CA GLY A 71 4.00 -3.37 -1.74
C GLY A 71 3.24 -3.71 -0.45
N ILE A 72 3.55 -4.85 0.18
CA ILE A 72 2.99 -5.24 1.49
C ILE A 72 3.36 -4.21 2.56
N LEU A 73 4.62 -3.74 2.58
CA LEU A 73 5.11 -2.81 3.59
C LEU A 73 4.44 -1.44 3.46
N VAL A 74 4.29 -0.95 2.22
CA VAL A 74 3.56 0.30 1.92
C VAL A 74 2.08 0.16 2.26
N ALA A 75 1.45 -0.97 1.93
CA ALA A 75 0.05 -1.24 2.27
C ALA A 75 -0.18 -1.26 3.78
N PHE A 76 0.72 -1.90 4.54
CA PHE A 76 0.64 -1.94 5.99
C PHE A 76 0.81 -0.55 6.63
N VAL A 77 1.83 0.21 6.22
CA VAL A 77 2.07 1.57 6.73
C VAL A 77 0.92 2.51 6.34
N GLY A 78 0.41 2.39 5.12
CA GLY A 78 -0.74 3.16 4.63
C GLY A 78 -2.01 2.87 5.43
N ALA A 79 -2.31 1.59 5.70
CA ALA A 79 -3.44 1.17 6.53
C ALA A 79 -3.33 1.74 7.96
N PHE A 80 -2.13 1.66 8.54
CA PHE A 80 -1.87 2.19 9.87
C PHE A 80 -2.03 3.72 9.90
N ALA A 81 -1.44 4.44 8.95
CA ALA A 81 -1.51 5.89 8.85
C ALA A 81 -2.92 6.41 8.48
N ALA A 82 -3.72 5.60 7.77
CA ALA A 82 -5.10 5.92 7.43
C ALA A 82 -6.04 5.83 8.64
N CYS A 83 -5.79 4.88 9.55
CA CYS A 83 -6.63 4.62 10.73
C CYS A 83 -6.19 5.41 11.97
N PHE A 84 -4.89 5.59 12.19
CA PHE A 84 -4.37 6.27 13.37
C PHE A 84 -4.29 7.78 13.16
N THR A 85 -5.02 8.54 13.98
CA THR A 85 -4.77 9.96 14.25
C THR A 85 -3.53 10.14 15.13
N GLY A 86 -2.48 9.34 14.91
CA GLY A 86 -1.17 9.73 15.40
C GLY A 86 -0.87 11.07 14.75
N LYS A 87 -0.90 12.16 15.52
CA LYS A 87 -0.21 13.38 15.13
C LYS A 87 1.19 12.92 14.78
N LEU A 88 1.49 12.79 13.48
CA LEU A 88 2.88 12.73 13.04
C LEU A 88 3.52 13.91 13.76
N PRO A 89 4.53 13.71 14.63
CA PRO A 89 5.19 14.78 15.35
C PRO A 89 6.10 15.56 14.38
N VAL A 90 5.61 15.83 13.17
CA VAL A 90 6.16 16.80 12.25
C VAL A 90 5.31 18.04 12.47
N ASN A 91 5.66 18.77 13.53
CA ASN A 91 5.24 20.14 13.72
C ASN A 91 5.83 20.94 12.54
N VAL A 92 5.14 20.99 11.41
CA VAL A 92 5.46 21.92 10.33
C VAL A 92 4.86 23.26 10.78
N PRO A 93 5.67 24.22 11.25
CA PRO A 93 5.16 25.51 11.65
C PRO A 93 4.69 26.24 10.38
N GLY A 94 3.41 26.55 10.28
CA GLY A 94 2.90 27.43 9.20
C GLY A 94 1.71 26.94 8.39
N MET A 95 1.06 25.82 8.73
CA MET A 95 -0.22 25.48 8.11
C MET A 95 -1.36 26.23 8.83
N GLU A 96 -1.51 27.52 8.50
CA GLU A 96 -2.71 28.28 8.83
C GLU A 96 -3.91 27.60 8.18
N SER A 97 -4.76 27.00 9.01
CA SER A 97 -6.12 26.63 8.63
C SER A 97 -6.91 27.92 8.43
N LYS A 98 -7.03 28.37 7.18
CA LYS A 98 -8.13 29.25 6.77
C LYS A 98 -9.40 28.41 6.72
N ASP A 99 -10.05 28.29 7.86
CA ASP A 99 -11.46 27.94 7.93
C ASP A 99 -12.21 29.11 8.60
N GLU A 100 -13.21 29.60 7.88
CA GLU A 100 -14.42 30.27 8.38
C GLU A 100 -14.33 31.74 8.85
N ALA A 101 -14.64 32.65 7.92
CA ALA A 101 -15.38 33.88 8.22
C ALA A 101 -16.24 34.24 7.00
N GLY A 102 -17.45 33.70 6.97
CA GLY A 102 -18.41 33.90 5.88
C GLY A 102 -19.78 33.30 6.16
N GLU A 103 -20.44 33.78 7.21
CA GLU A 103 -21.88 34.09 7.23
C GLU A 103 -22.25 34.92 8.48
#